data_AF-A0A362XA96-F1
#
_entry.id   AF-A0A362XA96-F1
#
_cell.length_a   1.000
_cell.length_b   1.000
_cell.length_c   1.000
_cell.angle_alpha   90.00
_cell.angle_beta   90.00
_cell.angle_gamma   90.00
#
_symmetry.space_group_name_H-M   'P 1'
#
loop_
_entity.id
_entity.type
_entity.pdbx_description
1 polymer ?
#
loop_
_entity_poly.entity_id
_entity_poly.type
_entity_poly.pdbx_seq_one_letter_code
_entity_poly.pdbx_strand_id
1 'polypeptide(L)'
;LQNGDLVLPHFHVTEVGSVQKHFIDCSGTLRHENVINFQLFTATDYDHRLSTKKLLSIIELSEEKLGLENHEIEVEYQGDTIGKYGLDFEEGIFILTSTLTDCLAKDKCGIPQEKPRIRLSALQSEESTCKPGLGCC
;
A
#
# COMPACT_ATOMS: atom_id res chain seq x y z
N LEU A 1 5.37 9.19 1.41
CA LEU A 1 4.15 8.53 0.92
C LEU A 1 3.93 8.94 -0.53
N GLN A 2 3.24 8.13 -1.34
CA GLN A 2 2.98 8.46 -2.76
C GLN A 2 2.22 9.78 -2.98
N ASN A 3 1.51 10.28 -1.96
CA ASN A 3 0.82 11.57 -2.00
C ASN A 3 1.74 12.78 -1.66
N GLY A 4 3.02 12.56 -1.40
CA GLY A 4 4.00 13.59 -1.03
C GLY A 4 4.17 13.81 0.47
N ASP A 5 3.31 13.22 1.32
CA ASP A 5 3.45 13.31 2.77
C ASP A 5 4.70 12.53 3.24
N LEU A 6 5.31 12.99 4.32
CA LEU A 6 6.50 12.36 4.89
C LEU A 6 6.13 11.53 6.14
N VAL A 7 6.76 10.37 6.26
CA VAL A 7 6.82 9.69 7.56
C VAL A 7 7.62 10.58 8.50
N LEU A 8 7.05 10.91 9.66
CA LEU A 8 7.67 11.83 10.61
C LEU A 8 9.04 11.30 11.08
N PRO A 9 10.10 12.13 11.17
CA PRO A 9 11.47 11.66 11.45
C PRO A 9 11.68 10.95 12.80
N HIS A 10 10.74 11.13 13.74
CA HIS A 10 10.75 10.53 15.08
C HIS A 10 9.86 9.28 15.15
N PHE A 11 9.85 8.50 14.07
CA PHE A 11 9.20 7.20 14.06
C PHE A 11 10.06 6.14 14.75
N HIS A 12 9.38 5.14 15.28
CA HIS A 12 9.95 3.95 15.90
C HIS A 12 9.53 2.74 15.08
N VAL A 13 10.44 1.79 14.92
CA VAL A 13 10.06 0.42 14.52
C VAL A 13 9.68 -0.30 15.79
N THR A 14 8.39 -0.60 15.96
CA THR A 14 7.89 -1.31 17.16
C THR A 14 7.86 -2.81 16.95
N GLU A 15 7.65 -3.25 15.71
CA GLU A 15 7.56 -4.67 15.35
C GLU A 15 8.24 -4.92 14.00
N VAL A 16 8.90 -6.08 13.90
CA VAL A 16 9.35 -6.68 12.64
C VAL A 16 8.99 -8.15 12.70
N GLY A 17 8.29 -8.66 11.69
CA GLY A 17 7.81 -10.05 11.70
C GLY A 17 7.49 -10.61 10.32
N SER A 18 7.20 -11.91 10.25
CA SER A 18 6.65 -12.56 9.06
C SER A 18 5.14 -12.72 9.23
N VAL A 19 4.38 -12.30 8.23
CA VAL A 19 2.93 -12.49 8.15
C VAL A 19 2.63 -13.52 7.09
N GLN A 20 2.08 -14.65 7.52
CA GLN A 20 1.68 -15.74 6.64
C GLN A 20 0.16 -15.82 6.57
N LYS A 21 -0.39 -15.74 5.36
CA LYS A 21 -1.82 -15.92 5.11
C LYS A 21 -2.04 -17.17 4.29
N HIS A 22 -2.87 -18.07 4.80
CA HIS A 22 -3.44 -19.18 4.05
C HIS A 22 -4.93 -18.94 3.93
N PHE A 23 -5.40 -18.66 2.71
CA PHE A 23 -6.74 -18.17 2.48
C PHE A 23 -7.35 -18.76 1.21
N ILE A 24 -8.66 -18.59 1.06
CA ILE A 24 -9.41 -19.00 -0.13
C ILE A 24 -9.89 -17.74 -0.85
N ASP A 25 -9.71 -17.68 -2.16
CA ASP A 25 -10.31 -16.61 -2.95
C ASP A 25 -11.80 -16.85 -3.22
N CYS A 26 -12.49 -15.85 -3.75
CA CYS A 26 -13.92 -15.94 -4.10
C CYS A 26 -14.27 -17.07 -5.07
N SER A 27 -13.27 -17.66 -5.74
CA SER A 27 -13.45 -18.80 -6.62
C SER A 27 -13.24 -20.17 -6.01
N GLY A 28 -12.90 -20.22 -4.72
CA GLY A 28 -12.59 -21.46 -4.03
C GLY A 28 -11.13 -21.91 -4.15
N THR A 29 -10.25 -21.11 -4.76
CA THR A 29 -8.83 -21.47 -4.90
C THR A 29 -8.08 -21.14 -3.61
N LEU A 30 -7.40 -22.14 -3.05
CA LEU A 30 -6.50 -21.96 -1.91
C LEU A 30 -5.24 -21.20 -2.35
N ARG A 31 -4.83 -20.23 -1.53
CA ARG A 31 -3.70 -19.34 -1.77
C ARG A 31 -2.88 -19.15 -0.51
N HIS A 32 -1.61 -18.90 -0.73
CA HIS A 32 -0.64 -18.60 0.30
C HIS A 32 0.02 -17.27 -0.02
N GLU A 33 0.21 -16.46 1.02
CA GLU A 33 0.98 -15.22 0.95
C GLU A 33 1.93 -15.18 2.15
N ASN A 34 3.17 -14.75 1.91
CA ASN A 34 4.14 -14.48 2.95
C ASN A 34 4.77 -13.12 2.70
N VAL A 35 4.73 -12.25 3.70
CA VAL A 35 5.31 -10.90 3.67
C VAL A 35 6.09 -10.64 4.94
N ILE A 36 7.13 -9.82 4.86
CA ILE A 36 7.81 -9.27 6.03
C ILE A 36 7.11 -7.97 6.41
N ASN A 37 6.60 -7.88 7.63
CA ASN A 37 5.91 -6.71 8.13
C ASN A 37 6.84 -5.88 9.03
N PHE A 38 6.82 -4.57 8.84
CA PHE A 38 7.38 -3.57 9.75
C PHE A 38 6.25 -2.70 10.29
N GLN A 39 6.12 -2.59 11.61
CA GLN A 39 5.21 -1.62 12.21
C GLN A 39 5.97 -0.35 12.61
N LEU A 40 5.54 0.78 12.04
CA LEU A 40 6.07 2.10 12.36
C LEU A 40 5.11 2.86 13.27
N PHE A 41 5.61 3.30 14.41
CA PHE A 41 4.88 4.11 15.39
C PHE A 41 5.52 5.48 15.54
N THR A 42 4.72 6.54 15.48
CA THR A 42 5.23 7.90 15.72
C THR A 42 4.95 8.29 17.18
N ALA A 43 6.01 8.48 17.98
CA ALA A 43 5.87 8.91 19.37
C ALA A 43 5.85 10.45 19.47
N THR A 44 5.55 10.99 20.65
CA THR A 44 5.67 12.44 20.93
C THR A 44 7.07 12.87 21.37
N ASP A 45 8.03 11.93 21.41
CA ASP A 45 9.42 12.21 21.73
C ASP A 45 10.19 12.62 20.46
N TYR A 46 10.27 13.93 20.24
CA TYR A 46 10.90 14.51 19.06
C TYR A 46 12.42 14.35 19.01
N ASP A 47 13.06 14.02 20.14
CA ASP A 47 14.51 13.80 20.21
C ASP A 47 14.88 12.35 19.84
N HIS A 48 13.89 11.45 19.79
CA HIS A 48 14.10 10.06 19.42
C HIS A 48 14.18 9.88 17.90
N ARG A 49 15.40 9.94 17.35
CA ARG A 49 15.65 9.58 15.96
C ARG A 49 16.23 8.17 15.85
N LEU A 50 15.54 7.31 15.10
CA LEU A 50 16.08 5.99 14.77
C LEU A 50 17.28 6.14 13.84
N SER A 51 18.48 5.84 14.35
CA SER A 51 19.69 5.84 13.54
C SER A 51 19.71 4.67 12.56
N THR A 52 20.33 4.84 11.39
CA THR A 52 20.49 3.79 10.38
C THR A 52 21.16 2.54 10.94
N LYS A 53 22.17 2.72 11.81
CA LYS A 53 22.85 1.61 12.48
C LYS A 53 21.91 0.83 13.39
N LYS A 54 21.05 1.51 14.15
CA LYS A 54 20.08 0.85 15.04
C LYS A 54 19.01 0.11 14.23
N LEU A 55 18.51 0.70 13.15
CA LEU A 55 17.57 0.05 12.24
C LEU A 55 18.19 -1.22 11.63
N LEU A 56 19.41 -1.14 11.11
CA LEU A 56 20.11 -2.31 10.55
C LEU A 56 20.25 -3.43 11.59
N SER A 57 20.65 -3.10 12.82
CA SER A 57 20.75 -4.11 13.89
C SER A 57 19.40 -4.72 14.28
N ILE A 58 18.28 -3.98 14.15
CA ILE A 58 16.94 -4.55 14.36
C ILE A 58 16.62 -5.53 13.24
N ILE A 59 16.92 -5.18 11.98
CA ILE A 59 16.69 -6.04 10.82
C ILE A 59 17.50 -7.34 10.93
N GLU A 60 18.81 -7.24 11.13
CA GLU A 60 19.71 -8.41 11.24
C GLU A 60 19.29 -9.34 12.38
N LEU A 61 18.90 -8.79 13.54
CA LEU A 61 18.42 -9.57 14.67
C LEU A 61 17.10 -10.27 14.34
N SER A 62 16.17 -9.58 13.68
CA SER A 62 14.88 -10.15 13.28
C SER A 62 15.05 -11.26 12.25
N GLU A 63 15.92 -11.06 11.25
CA GLU A 63 16.29 -12.08 10.26
C GLU A 63 16.84 -13.33 10.94
N GLU A 64 17.82 -13.17 11.85
CA GLU A 64 18.43 -14.29 12.58
C GLU A 64 17.41 -15.03 13.46
N LYS A 65 16.62 -14.30 14.25
CA LYS A 65 15.74 -14.90 15.27
C LYS A 65 14.46 -15.48 14.70
N LEU A 66 13.92 -14.88 13.63
CA LEU A 66 12.67 -15.31 13.03
C LEU A 66 12.89 -16.16 11.76
N GLY A 67 14.13 -16.28 11.28
CA GLY A 67 14.44 -17.01 10.05
C GLY A 67 13.77 -16.37 8.83
N LEU A 68 13.80 -15.03 8.76
CA LEU A 68 13.13 -14.31 7.69
C LEU A 68 13.80 -14.60 6.34
N GLU A 69 13.00 -15.02 5.37
CA GLU A 69 13.43 -15.21 3.99
C GLU A 69 13.19 -13.95 3.16
N ASN A 70 13.63 -13.99 1.90
CA ASN A 70 13.40 -12.90 0.96
C ASN A 70 11.94 -12.87 0.50
N HIS A 71 11.12 -12.07 1.19
CA HIS A 71 9.73 -11.80 0.86
C HIS A 71 9.47 -10.30 0.71
N GLU A 72 8.35 -9.96 0.09
CA GLU A 72 7.89 -8.57 -0.03
C GLU A 72 7.75 -7.90 1.33
N ILE A 73 8.11 -6.62 1.40
CA ILE A 73 7.99 -5.82 2.62
C ILE A 73 6.64 -5.10 2.65
N GLU A 74 5.89 -5.34 3.71
CA GLU A 74 4.72 -4.57 4.10
C GLU A 74 5.08 -3.66 5.27
N VAL A 75 4.63 -2.41 5.24
CA VAL A 75 4.81 -1.45 6.32
C VAL A 75 3.45 -1.06 6.87
N GLU A 76 3.25 -1.28 8.16
CA GLU A 76 2.12 -0.72 8.90
C GLU A 76 2.46 0.68 9.39
N TYR A 77 1.66 1.66 8.98
CA TYR A 77 1.83 3.06 9.38
C TYR A 77 0.47 3.72 9.68
N GLN A 78 0.46 4.60 10.68
CA GLN A 78 -0.75 5.24 11.17
C GLN A 78 -1.24 6.34 10.22
N GLY A 79 -2.48 6.21 9.74
CA GLY A 79 -3.29 7.30 9.17
C GLY A 79 -4.51 7.55 10.07
N ASP A 80 -5.72 7.61 9.50
CA ASP A 80 -6.96 7.56 10.29
C ASP A 80 -7.13 6.21 11.01
N THR A 81 -6.69 5.14 10.35
CA THR A 81 -6.54 3.79 10.91
C THR A 81 -5.12 3.29 10.61
N ILE A 82 -4.76 2.12 11.14
CA ILE A 82 -3.53 1.43 10.72
C ILE A 82 -3.66 1.09 9.24
N GLY A 83 -2.80 1.66 8.41
CA GLY A 83 -2.71 1.39 6.98
C GLY A 83 -1.56 0.44 6.69
N LYS A 84 -1.76 -0.45 5.72
CA LYS A 84 -0.73 -1.34 5.18
C LYS A 84 -0.20 -0.75 3.86
N TYR A 85 1.11 -0.60 3.76
CA TYR A 85 1.78 0.00 2.62
C TYR A 85 2.83 -0.96 2.08
N GLY A 86 3.07 -0.91 0.77
CA GLY A 86 4.29 -1.49 0.21
C GLY A 86 5.47 -0.56 0.49
N LEU A 87 6.69 -1.05 0.26
CA LEU A 87 7.91 -0.27 0.38
C LEU A 87 8.67 -0.30 -0.95
N ASP A 88 8.86 0.87 -1.54
CA ASP A 88 9.69 1.03 -2.74
C ASP A 88 10.92 1.90 -2.45
N PHE A 89 11.92 1.83 -3.31
CA PHE A 89 13.16 2.60 -3.20
C PHE A 89 13.51 3.28 -4.51
N GLU A 90 13.29 4.59 -4.56
CA GLU A 90 13.54 5.42 -5.73
C GLU A 90 14.42 6.63 -5.33
N GLU A 91 15.41 6.95 -6.17
CA GLU A 91 16.27 8.14 -6.02
C GLU A 91 16.91 8.33 -4.63
N GLY A 92 17.19 7.24 -3.91
CA GLY A 92 17.81 7.28 -2.59
C GLY A 92 16.82 7.46 -1.43
N ILE A 93 15.51 7.38 -1.68
CA ILE A 93 14.46 7.57 -0.69
C ILE A 93 13.52 6.35 -0.69
N PHE A 94 13.11 5.94 0.51
CA PHE A 94 12.07 4.92 0.67
C PHE A 94 10.68 5.54 0.56
N ILE A 95 9.82 4.92 -0.26
CA ILE A 95 8.47 5.40 -0.53
C ILE A 95 7.47 4.35 -0.05
N LEU A 96 6.62 4.75 0.90
CA LEU A 96 5.44 3.97 1.26
C LEU A 96 4.42 4.04 0.12
N THR A 97 4.15 2.90 -0.51
CA THR A 97 3.25 2.75 -1.66
C THR A 97 1.87 2.27 -1.20
N SER A 98 0.80 2.80 -1.82
CA SER A 98 -0.55 2.40 -1.47
C SER A 98 -0.79 0.93 -1.84
N THR A 99 -1.31 0.15 -0.90
CA THR A 99 -1.85 -1.18 -1.20
C THR A 99 -3.36 -1.05 -1.42
N LEU A 100 -3.90 -1.85 -2.35
CA LEU A 100 -5.33 -1.90 -2.65
C LEU A 100 -5.81 -3.33 -2.56
N THR A 101 -7.06 -3.51 -2.13
CA THR A 101 -7.70 -4.83 -2.18
C THR A 101 -7.87 -5.26 -3.64
N ASP A 102 -7.59 -6.52 -3.93
CA ASP A 102 -7.82 -7.08 -5.26
C ASP A 102 -8.74 -8.31 -5.21
N CYS A 103 -9.55 -8.48 -6.25
CA CYS A 103 -10.26 -9.72 -6.50
C CYS A 103 -9.34 -10.63 -7.32
N LEU A 104 -8.85 -11.71 -6.72
CA LEU A 104 -7.88 -12.60 -7.38
C LEU A 104 -8.51 -13.53 -8.44
N ALA A 105 -9.85 -13.57 -8.55
CA ALA A 105 -10.58 -14.32 -9.56
C ALA A 105 -11.46 -13.41 -10.42
N LYS A 106 -10.83 -12.39 -11.03
CA LYS A 106 -11.51 -11.35 -11.82
C LYS A 106 -12.38 -11.92 -12.94
N ASP A 107 -11.92 -12.97 -13.60
CA ASP A 107 -12.63 -13.71 -14.65
C ASP A 107 -13.94 -14.33 -14.14
N LYS A 108 -13.94 -14.91 -12.94
CA LYS A 108 -15.13 -15.53 -12.35
C LYS A 108 -16.08 -14.53 -11.68
N CYS A 109 -15.59 -13.35 -11.35
CA CYS A 109 -16.39 -12.28 -10.75
C CYS A 109 -16.88 -11.24 -11.78
N GLY A 110 -16.65 -11.45 -13.07
CA GLY A 110 -17.08 -10.52 -14.13
C GLY A 110 -16.37 -9.16 -14.08
N ILE A 111 -15.19 -9.10 -13.46
CA ILE A 111 -14.39 -7.88 -13.38
C ILE A 111 -13.58 -7.76 -14.68
N PRO A 112 -13.75 -6.67 -15.45
CA PRO A 112 -13.03 -6.48 -16.70
C PRO A 112 -11.53 -6.42 -16.44
N GLN A 113 -10.78 -7.35 -17.03
CA GLN A 113 -9.31 -7.45 -16.92
C GLN A 113 -8.58 -6.32 -17.66
N GLU A 114 -9.23 -5.71 -18.65
CA GLU A 114 -8.71 -4.58 -19.40
C GLU A 114 -9.55 -3.33 -19.12
N LYS A 115 -8.89 -2.18 -18.92
CA LYS A 115 -9.58 -0.89 -18.92
C LYS A 115 -10.31 -0.76 -20.27
N PRO A 116 -11.64 -0.55 -20.29
CA PRO A 116 -12.35 -0.34 -21.54
C PRO A 116 -11.72 0.87 -22.24
N ARG A 117 -11.24 0.67 -23.47
CA ARG A 117 -10.74 1.75 -24.33
C ARG A 117 -11.92 2.62 -24.76
N ILE A 118 -12.35 3.52 -23.89
CA ILE A 118 -13.37 4.52 -24.22
C ILE A 118 -12.71 5.54 -25.15
N ARG A 119 -13.22 5.64 -26.39
CA ARG A 119 -12.84 6.74 -27.29
C ARG A 119 -13.52 7.99 -26.76
N LEU A 120 -12.74 9.00 -26.33
CA LEU A 120 -13.25 10.29 -25.86
C LEU A 120 -14.21 10.95 -26.87
N SER A 121 -14.08 10.67 -28.16
CA SER A 121 -14.98 11.17 -29.21
C SER A 121 -16.43 10.65 -29.09
N ALA A 122 -16.68 9.56 -28.38
CA ALA A 122 -18.03 9.05 -28.11
C ALA A 122 -18.71 9.74 -26.92
N LEU A 123 -17.96 10.51 -26.11
CA LEU A 123 -18.52 11.34 -25.03
C LEU A 123 -18.97 12.73 -25.51
N GLN A 124 -18.63 13.11 -26.75
CA GLN A 124 -19.03 14.39 -27.36
C GLN A 124 -20.37 14.30 -28.13
N SER A 125 -21.01 13.13 -28.19
CA SER A 125 -22.27 12.93 -28.91
C SER A 125 -23.53 13.05 -28.05
N GLU A 126 -23.42 13.60 -26.85
CA GLU A 126 -24.55 14.25 -26.22
C GLU A 126 -24.27 15.75 -26.22
N GLU A 127 -24.79 16.43 -27.24
CA GLU A 127 -24.90 17.88 -27.25
C GLU A 127 -25.64 18.29 -25.97
N SER A 128 -24.88 18.64 -24.93
CA SER A 128 -25.35 19.42 -23.80
C SER A 128 -25.74 20.79 -24.33
N THR A 129 -26.93 20.81 -24.93
CA THR A 129 -27.53 21.99 -25.55
C THR A 129 -28.06 22.84 -24.41
N CYS A 130 -27.15 23.52 -23.70
CA CYS A 130 -27.51 24.56 -22.75
C CYS A 130 -28.15 25.71 -23.54
N LYS A 131 -29.49 25.67 -23.68
CA LYS A 131 -30.24 26.82 -24.17
C LYS A 131 -30.11 27.95 -23.15
N PRO A 132 -29.79 29.19 -23.58
CA PRO A 132 -29.76 30.33 -22.67
C PRO A 132 -31.13 30.48 -22.00
N GLY A 133 -31.17 30.44 -20.68
CA GLY A 133 -32.40 30.60 -19.88
C GLY A 133 -32.91 29.34 -19.13
N LEU A 134 -32.24 28.18 -19.22
CA LEU A 134 -32.68 26.95 -18.55
C LEU A 134 -31.95 26.56 -17.25
N GLY A 135 -31.18 27.48 -16.64
CA GLY A 135 -30.74 27.29 -15.24
C GLY A 135 -29.83 26.09 -15.00
N CYS A 136 -28.94 25.75 -15.93
CA CYS A 136 -27.77 24.95 -15.58
C CYS A 136 -26.73 25.89 -14.96
N CYS A 137 -26.47 25.69 -13.66
CA CYS A 137 -25.34 26.24 -12.93
C CYS A 137 -24.03 25.59 -13.40
#